data_AF-A0A227J792-F1
#
_entry.id   AF-A0A227J792-F1
#
_cell.length_a   1.000
_cell.length_b   1.000
_cell.length_c   1.000
_cell.angle_alpha   90.00
_cell.angle_beta   90.00
_cell.angle_gamma   90.00
#
_symmetry.space_group_name_H-M   'P 1'
#
loop_
_entity.id
_entity.type
_entity.pdbx_description
1 polymer ?
#
loop_
_entity_poly.entity_id
_entity_poly.type
_entity_poly.pdbx_seq_one_letter_code
_entity_poly.pdbx_strand_id
1 'polypeptide(L)' 'DANARTFEIERCENDADQRLNNKLVVIDAQTQFQGIEELNLNGARVEVDGVIINNQNVAREIEREGYDD' A
#
# COMPACT_ATOMS: atom_id res chain seq x y z
N ASP A 1 2.53 5.20 18.31
CA ASP A 1 3.55 4.70 17.37
C ASP A 1 4.05 5.81 16.48
N ALA A 2 5.35 6.12 16.55
CA ALA A 2 5.91 7.37 16.02
C ALA A 2 6.45 7.28 14.57
N ASN A 3 6.25 6.18 13.85
CA ASN A 3 6.85 5.98 12.51
C ASN A 3 5.87 5.39 11.46
N ALA A 4 4.56 5.56 11.62
CA ALA A 4 3.63 5.20 10.55
C ALA A 4 3.84 6.15 9.37
N ARG A 5 4.52 5.67 8.33
CA ARG A 5 4.78 6.41 7.09
C ARG A 5 3.60 6.10 6.17
N THR A 6 3.05 7.11 5.51
CA THR A 6 1.79 6.94 4.77
C THR A 6 1.90 7.48 3.36
N PHE A 7 1.11 6.90 2.46
CA PHE A 7 0.90 7.40 1.11
C PHE A 7 -0.55 7.18 0.69
N GLU A 8 -0.98 7.90 -0.34
CA GLU A 8 -2.33 7.77 -0.90
C GLU A 8 -2.31 6.94 -2.17
N ILE A 9 -3.34 6.11 -2.37
CA ILE A 9 -3.58 5.38 -3.61
C ILE A 9 -4.85 5.87 -4.30
N GLU A 10 -4.89 5.76 -5.63
CA GLU A 10 -6.06 6.23 -6.38
C GLU A 10 -7.29 5.33 -6.18
N ARG A 11 -7.06 4.02 -6.03
CA ARG A 11 -8.07 2.96 -6.00
C ARG A 11 -7.72 1.93 -4.93
N CYS A 12 -8.61 1.74 -3.96
CA CYS A 12 -8.51 0.72 -2.92
C CYS A 12 -9.73 -0.19 -3.02
N GLU A 13 -9.50 -1.48 -3.22
CA GLU A 13 -10.56 -2.49 -3.40
C GLU A 13 -10.26 -3.73 -2.55
N ASN A 14 -11.30 -4.47 -2.18
CA ASN A 14 -11.17 -5.77 -1.53
C ASN A 14 -11.52 -6.90 -2.50
N ASP A 15 -11.37 -8.15 -2.06
CA ASP A 15 -11.66 -9.35 -2.86
C ASP A 15 -13.13 -9.48 -3.33
N ALA A 16 -14.03 -8.62 -2.86
CA ALA A 16 -15.42 -8.55 -3.30
C ALA A 16 -15.65 -7.44 -4.35
N ASP A 17 -14.59 -6.91 -4.97
CA ASP A 17 -14.60 -5.80 -5.92
C ASP A 17 -15.23 -4.51 -5.36
N GLN A 18 -15.31 -4.38 -4.04
CA GLN A 18 -15.87 -3.20 -3.40
C GLN A 18 -14.80 -2.12 -3.29
N ARG A 19 -15.10 -0.92 -3.83
CA ARG A 19 -14.30 0.28 -3.59
C ARG A 19 -14.41 0.75 -2.15
N LEU A 20 -13.25 0.92 -1.52
CA LEU A 20 -13.11 1.45 -0.18
C LEU A 20 -12.79 2.96 -0.26
N ASN A 21 -13.45 3.74 0.60
CA ASN A 21 -13.30 5.21 0.60
C ASN A 21 -11.98 5.67 1.21
N ASN A 22 -11.43 4.90 2.16
CA ASN A 22 -10.14 5.23 2.75
C ASN A 22 -9.02 4.88 1.76
N LYS A 23 -8.31 5.91 1.31
CA LYS A 23 -7.20 5.81 0.34
C LYS A 23 -5.83 5.90 0.99
N LEU A 24 -5.76 6.18 2.29
CA LEU A 24 -4.52 6.30 3.01
C LEU A 24 -4.00 4.91 3.37
N VAL A 25 -2.81 4.60 2.90
CA VAL A 25 -2.10 3.35 3.19
C VAL A 25 -1.01 3.63 4.22
N VAL A 26 -0.94 2.80 5.25
CA VAL A 26 0.08 2.81 6.29
C VAL A 26 1.18 1.82 5.92
N ILE A 27 2.41 2.31 5.94
CA ILE A 27 3.66 1.56 5.86
C ILE A 27 4.18 1.40 7.29
N ASP A 28 4.35 0.15 7.71
CA ASP A 28 4.94 -0.20 9.01
C ASP A 28 6.23 -0.99 8.82
N ALA A 29 6.78 -1.53 9.91
CA ALA A 29 8.03 -2.30 9.87
C ALA A 29 7.87 -3.69 9.21
N GLN A 30 6.64 -4.11 8.89
CA GLN A 30 6.32 -5.39 8.27
C GLN A 30 6.04 -5.26 6.77
N THR A 31 5.97 -4.04 6.23
CA THR A 31 5.78 -3.80 4.79
C THR A 31 7.04 -4.20 4.01
N GLN A 32 6.87 -5.06 3.02
CA GLN A 32 7.91 -5.44 2.06
C GLN A 32 7.80 -4.59 0.80
N PHE A 33 8.93 -4.37 0.13
CA PHE A 33 9.01 -3.59 -1.10
C PHE A 33 9.66 -4.44 -2.20
N GLN A 34 9.01 -4.50 -3.36
CA GLN A 34 9.48 -5.26 -4.52
C GLN A 34 9.54 -4.38 -5.76
N GLY A 35 10.67 -4.40 -6.48
CA GLY A 35 10.85 -3.58 -7.69
C GLY A 35 10.82 -2.04 -7.48
N ILE A 36 10.71 -1.57 -6.23
CA ILE A 36 10.66 -0.16 -5.84
C ILE A 36 11.26 0.05 -4.45
N GLU A 37 11.75 1.26 -4.18
CA GLU A 37 12.14 1.69 -2.84
C GLU A 37 11.08 2.67 -2.30
N GLU A 38 10.86 2.69 -0.99
CA GLU A 38 9.90 3.60 -0.34
C GLU A 38 10.08 5.08 -0.75
N LEU A 39 11.33 5.52 -0.88
CA LEU A 39 11.71 6.89 -1.26
C LEU A 39 11.21 7.27 -2.68
N ASN A 40 10.90 6.27 -3.51
CA ASN A 40 10.52 6.40 -4.91
C ASN A 40 9.01 6.15 -5.13
N LEU A 41 8.20 6.01 -4.07
CA LEU A 41 6.75 5.80 -4.20
C LEU A 41 6.01 6.98 -4.82
N ASN A 42 6.51 8.20 -4.61
CA ASN A 42 5.81 9.39 -5.07
C ASN A 42 5.77 9.45 -6.60
N GLY A 43 4.57 9.34 -7.17
CA GLY A 43 4.34 9.33 -8.62
C GLY A 43 4.61 7.97 -9.29
N ALA A 44 4.96 6.94 -8.52
CA ALA A 44 5.08 5.59 -9.04
C ALA A 44 3.69 4.92 -9.16
N ARG A 45 3.59 3.98 -10.10
CA ARG A 45 2.47 3.04 -10.15
C ARG A 45 2.88 1.79 -9.40
N VAL A 46 2.06 1.39 -8.44
CA VAL A 46 2.33 0.29 -7.53
C VAL A 46 1.08 -0.55 -7.33
N GLU A 47 1.30 -1.84 -7.08
CA GLU A 47 0.32 -2.77 -6.52
C GLU A 47 0.57 -2.88 -5.02
N VAL A 48 -0.51 -2.93 -4.23
CA VAL A 48 -0.42 -2.92 -2.76
C VAL A 48 -1.29 -4.03 -2.20
N ASP A 49 -0.62 -5.01 -1.59
CA ASP A 49 -1.28 -6.07 -0.83
C ASP A 49 -1.23 -5.74 0.66
N GLY A 50 -2.38 -5.88 1.33
CA GLY A 50 -2.53 -5.36 2.68
C GLY A 50 -3.70 -5.91 3.46
N VAL A 51 -3.83 -5.42 4.69
CA VAL A 51 -4.91 -5.76 5.62
C VAL A 51 -5.51 -4.50 6.22
N ILE A 52 -6.79 -4.57 6.60
CA ILE A 52 -7.46 -3.48 7.32
C ILE A 52 -7.39 -3.76 8.81
N ILE A 53 -6.75 -2.87 9.57
CA ILE A 53 -6.63 -2.94 11.04
C ILE A 53 -7.17 -1.65 11.62
N ASN A 54 -8.17 -1.72 12.51
CA ASN A 54 -8.78 -0.54 13.14
C ASN A 54 -9.18 0.56 12.13
N ASN A 55 -9.74 0.15 10.99
CA ASN A 55 -10.17 1.04 9.88
C ASN A 55 -9.02 1.74 9.12
N GLN A 56 -7.76 1.28 9.29
CA GLN A 56 -6.59 1.72 8.53
C GLN A 56 -6.17 0.64 7.54
N ASN A 57 -5.85 1.03 6.30
CA ASN A 57 -5.23 0.13 5.33
C ASN A 57 -3.74 0.02 5.68
N VAL A 58 -3.26 -1.17 6.01
CA VAL A 58 -1.85 -1.42 6.35
C VAL A 58 -1.24 -2.31 5.29
N ALA A 59 -0.21 -1.81 4.61
CA ALA A 59 0.49 -2.55 3.56
C ALA A 59 1.33 -3.69 4.15
N ARG A 60 1.22 -4.87 3.55
CA ARG A 60 2.13 -6.01 3.77
C ARG A 60 3.16 -6.10 2.65
N GLU A 61 2.77 -5.70 1.45
CA GLU A 61 3.65 -5.61 0.30
C GLU A 61 3.29 -4.41 -0.56
N ILE A 62 4.31 -3.79 -1.13
CA ILE A 62 4.20 -2.75 -2.15
C ILE A 62 5.14 -3.11 -3.28
N GLU A 63 4.56 -3.37 -4.44
CA GLU A 63 5.27 -3.81 -5.63
C GLU A 63 5.13 -2.77 -6.73
N ARG A 64 6.18 -2.57 -7.53
CA ARG A 64 6.08 -1.73 -8.73
C ARG A 64 5.17 -2.41 -9.76
N GLU A 65 4.19 -1.68 -10.31
CA GLU A 65 3.31 -2.21 -11.37
C GLU A 65 4.15 -2.81 -12.53
N GLY A 66 3.90 -4.08 -12.85
CA GLY A 66 4.59 -4.84 -13.90
C GLY A 66 5.97 -5.36 -13.53
N TYR A 67 6.37 -5.32 -12.27
CA TYR A 67 7.43 -6.17 -11.74
C TYR A 67 6.81 -7.55 -11.47
N ASP A 68 7.10 -8.52 -12.33
CA ASP A 68 6.68 -9.91 -12.14
C ASP A 68 7.94 -10.71 -11.77
N ASP A 69 7.94 -11.35 -10.60
CA ASP A 69 9.03 -12.23 -10.10
C ASP A 69 9.17 -13.54 -10.90
#